data_AF-A0A0F9TGR1-F1
#
_entry.id   AF-A0A0F9TGR1-F1
#
_cell.length_a   1.000
_cell.length_b   1.000
_cell.length_c   1.000
_cell.angle_alpha   90.00
_cell.angle_beta   90.00
_cell.angle_gamma   90.00
#
_symmetry.space_group_name_H-M   'P 1'
#
loop_
_entity.id
_entity.type
_entity.pdbx_description
1 polymer ?
#
loop_
_entity_poly.entity_id
_entity_poly.type
_entity_poly.pdbx_seq_one_letter_code
_entity_poly.pdbx_strand_id
1 'polypeptide(L)' 'MSCENCEVPRTEPSWKVGDKIECMETAGSIGVLQPNKIYTIIGFYENDDIELEGDEGSGWHRGRFDLVAG' A
#
# COMPACT_ATOMS: atom_id res chain seq x y z
N MET A 1 29.14 25.06 11.73
CA MET A 1 27.77 25.33 11.26
C MET A 1 27.27 24.03 10.66
N SER A 2 26.55 23.26 11.46
CA SER A 2 26.01 21.95 11.08
C SER A 2 24.72 22.18 10.30
N CYS A 3 24.63 21.64 9.08
CA CYS A 3 23.40 21.58 8.31
C CYS A 3 22.54 20.44 8.90
N GLU A 4 21.87 20.73 10.01
CA GLU A 4 20.76 19.91 10.50
C GLU A 4 19.52 20.26 9.67
N ASN A 5 18.78 19.23 9.24
CA ASN A 5 17.68 19.25 8.26
C ASN A 5 18.05 19.30 6.78
N CYS A 6 18.71 18.24 6.30
CA CYS A 6 18.27 17.66 5.04
C CYS A 6 16.98 16.88 5.32
N GLU A 7 15.83 17.56 5.35
CA GLU A 7 14.56 16.87 5.11
C GLU A 7 14.64 16.33 3.68
N VAL A 8 15.13 15.10 3.54
CA VAL A 8 15.00 14.36 2.28
C VAL A 8 13.50 14.35 2.03
N PRO A 9 12.99 14.94 0.93
CA PRO A 9 11.60 14.75 0.58
C PRO A 9 11.43 13.25 0.50
N ARG A 10 10.69 12.65 1.44
CA ARG A 10 10.21 11.30 1.26
C ARG A 10 9.25 11.44 0.10
N THR A 11 9.77 11.35 -1.12
CA THR A 11 9.02 10.93 -2.28
C THR A 11 8.58 9.53 -1.91
N GLU A 12 7.48 9.44 -1.15
CA GLU A 12 6.76 8.19 -1.05
C GLU A 12 6.56 7.76 -2.50
N PRO A 13 6.98 6.53 -2.85
CA PRO A 13 6.84 6.07 -4.22
C PRO A 13 5.37 6.27 -4.61
N SER A 14 5.13 6.89 -5.76
CA SER A 14 3.77 7.09 -6.24
C SER A 14 3.22 5.72 -6.64
N TRP A 15 2.47 5.08 -5.75
CA TRP A 15 1.83 3.80 -6.05
C TRP A 15 0.90 3.98 -7.23
N LYS A 16 0.80 2.97 -8.08
CA LYS A 16 -0.06 2.97 -9.27
C LYS A 16 -0.72 1.61 -9.47
N VAL A 17 -1.74 1.60 -10.32
CA VAL A 17 -2.41 0.36 -10.75
C VAL A 17 -1.39 -0.55 -11.43
N GLY A 18 -1.39 -1.83 -11.06
CA GLY A 18 -0.43 -2.85 -11.49
C GLY A 18 0.74 -3.04 -10.54
N ASP A 19 0.94 -2.16 -9.56
CA ASP A 19 1.99 -2.33 -8.55
C ASP A 19 1.72 -3.55 -7.67
N LYS A 20 2.81 -4.17 -7.22
CA LYS A 20 2.80 -5.29 -6.28
C LYS A 20 3.15 -4.82 -4.89
N ILE A 21 2.29 -5.16 -3.95
CA ILE A 21 2.41 -4.76 -2.55
C ILE A 21 2.34 -5.98 -1.63
N GLU A 22 3.08 -5.97 -0.54
CA GLU A 22 3.08 -7.02 0.47
C GLU A 22 2.27 -6.59 1.69
N CYS A 23 1.36 -7.44 2.14
CA CYS A 23 0.52 -7.14 3.31
C CYS A 23 1.29 -7.36 4.61
N MET A 24 1.45 -6.28 5.38
CA MET A 24 2.16 -6.28 6.67
C MET A 24 1.19 -6.31 7.85
N GLU A 25 -0.06 -5.87 7.66
CA GLU A 25 -1.08 -5.77 8.71
C GLU A 25 -2.43 -6.32 8.23
N THR A 26 -2.95 -7.32 8.94
CA THR A 26 -4.18 -8.05 8.57
C THR A 26 -5.34 -7.85 9.54
N ALA A 27 -5.19 -7.05 10.59
CA ALA A 27 -6.24 -6.83 11.58
C ALA A 27 -7.55 -6.36 10.92
N GLY A 28 -8.64 -7.02 11.31
CA GLY A 28 -9.99 -6.71 10.83
C GLY A 28 -10.29 -7.17 9.40
N SER A 29 -9.42 -7.96 8.76
CA SER A 29 -9.60 -8.36 7.36
C SER A 29 -10.52 -9.57 7.12
N ILE A 30 -11.07 -10.19 8.16
CA ILE A 30 -11.94 -11.40 8.09
C ILE A 30 -11.35 -12.50 7.16
N GLY A 31 -10.02 -12.65 7.15
CA GLY A 31 -9.32 -13.67 6.36
C GLY A 31 -9.05 -13.32 4.90
N VAL A 32 -9.44 -12.12 4.45
CA VAL A 32 -9.17 -11.62 3.10
C VAL A 32 -7.70 -11.24 2.95
N LEU A 33 -7.19 -10.43 3.88
CA LEU A 33 -5.77 -10.10 3.94
C LEU A 33 -4.99 -11.18 4.68
N GLN A 34 -3.87 -11.62 4.10
CA GLN A 34 -2.96 -12.61 4.64
C GLN A 34 -1.58 -11.99 4.84
N PRO A 35 -0.90 -12.25 5.97
CA PRO A 35 0.38 -11.62 6.27
C PRO A 35 1.45 -12.12 5.30
N ASN A 36 2.32 -11.21 4.85
CA ASN A 36 3.39 -11.45 3.87
C ASN A 36 2.90 -11.93 2.50
N LYS A 37 1.60 -11.78 2.20
CA LYS A 37 1.06 -12.09 0.89
C LYS A 37 1.19 -10.88 -0.03
N ILE A 38 1.57 -11.16 -1.27
CA ILE A 38 1.66 -10.15 -2.32
C ILE A 38 0.30 -10.01 -3.03
N TYR A 39 -0.13 -8.78 -3.20
CA TYR A 39 -1.34 -8.37 -3.91
C TYR A 39 -0.98 -7.42 -5.06
N THR A 40 -1.86 -7.34 -6.05
CA THR A 40 -1.75 -6.38 -7.16
C THR A 40 -2.77 -5.27 -6.95
N ILE A 41 -2.35 -4.00 -7.05
CA ILE A 41 -3.28 -2.86 -7.00
C ILE A 41 -4.06 -2.80 -8.32
N ILE A 42 -5.39 -2.78 -8.24
CA ILE A 42 -6.27 -2.62 -9.42
C ILE A 42 -7.01 -1.28 -9.45
N GLY A 43 -7.05 -0.57 -8.32
CA GLY A 43 -7.78 0.69 -8.20
C GLY A 43 -7.39 1.50 -6.97
N PHE A 44 -7.81 2.76 -6.98
CA PHE A 44 -7.67 3.69 -5.86
C PHE A 44 -9.03 4.33 -5.59
N TYR A 45 -9.34 4.49 -4.31
CA TYR A 45 -10.51 5.20 -3.84
C TYR A 45 -10.15 6.64 -3.43
N GLU A 46 -11.17 7.51 -3.29
CA GLU A 46 -10.98 8.92 -2.97
C GLU A 46 -10.33 9.18 -1.60
N ASN A 47 -10.33 8.19 -0.72
CA ASN A 47 -9.78 8.26 0.64
C ASN A 47 -8.36 7.65 0.76
N ASP A 48 -7.64 7.53 -0.36
CA ASP A 48 -6.32 6.87 -0.44
C ASP A 48 -6.31 5.37 -0.10
N ASP A 49 -7.48 4.74 0.01
CA ASP A 49 -7.59 3.28 0.05
C ASP A 49 -7.32 2.69 -1.34
N ILE A 50 -6.83 1.47 -1.35
CA ILE A 50 -6.51 0.71 -2.55
C ILE A 50 -7.43 -0.48 -2.70
N GLU A 51 -7.71 -0.82 -3.96
CA GLU A 51 -8.45 -2.01 -4.34
C GLU A 51 -7.47 -3.08 -4.84
N LEU A 52 -7.71 -4.34 -4.47
CA LEU A 52 -6.80 -5.45 -4.73
C LEU A 52 -7.40 -6.45 -5.72
N GLU A 53 -6.55 -7.00 -6.59
CA GLU A 53 -6.94 -8.10 -7.48
C GLU A 53 -7.44 -9.32 -6.70
N GLY A 54 -8.63 -9.83 -7.03
CA GLY A 54 -9.27 -10.96 -6.36
C GLY A 54 -10.07 -10.61 -5.09
N ASP A 55 -10.20 -9.32 -4.79
CA ASP A 55 -11.09 -8.76 -3.75
C ASP A 55 -11.73 -7.46 -4.26
N GLU A 56 -12.38 -7.53 -5.42
CA GLU A 56 -13.02 -6.37 -6.06
C GLU A 56 -14.19 -5.85 -5.21
N GLY A 57 -14.24 -4.52 -5.05
CA GLY A 57 -15.25 -3.81 -4.26
C GLY A 57 -14.86 -3.55 -2.80
N SER A 58 -13.70 -4.03 -2.35
CA SER A 58 -13.16 -3.79 -1.02
C SER A 58 -12.02 -2.77 -1.05
N GLY A 59 -12.09 -1.76 -0.17
CA GLY A 59 -11.02 -0.78 0.02
C GLY A 59 -10.15 -1.11 1.23
N TRP A 60 -8.84 -1.10 1.04
CA TRP A 60 -7.87 -1.31 2.12
C TRP A 60 -6.94 -0.11 2.27
N HIS A 61 -6.73 0.29 3.51
CA HIS A 61 -5.83 1.39 3.82
C HIS A 61 -4.39 1.06 3.41
N ARG A 62 -3.80 1.89 2.53
CA ARG A 62 -2.45 1.72 1.97
C ARG A 62 -1.35 1.49 3.01
N GLY A 63 -1.48 2.11 4.19
CA GLY A 63 -0.51 1.96 5.29
C GLY A 63 -0.41 0.55 5.89
N ARG A 64 -1.23 -0.40 5.42
CA ARG A 64 -1.15 -1.82 5.80
C ARG A 64 -0.17 -2.62 4.93
N PHE A 65 0.39 -2.01 3.88
CA PHE A 65 1.21 -2.69 2.89
C PHE A 65 2.52 -1.95 2.64
N ASP A 66 3.52 -2.72 2.21
CA ASP A 66 4.77 -2.19 1.68
C ASP A 66 4.82 -2.39 0.15
N LEU A 67 5.36 -1.40 -0.58
CA LEU A 67 5.56 -1.51 -2.02
C LEU A 67 6.74 -2.45 -2.30
N VAL A 68 6.48 -3.52 -3.06
CA VAL A 68 7.50 -4.51 -3.42
C VAL A 68 8.06 -4.24 -4.81
N ALA A 69 7.19 -3.93 -5.78
CA ALA A 69 7.58 -3.63 -7.16
C ALA A 69 6.53 -2.76 -7.86
N GLY A 70 6.98 -1.87 -8.74
CA GLY A 70 6.15 -1.04 -9.62
C GLY A 70 6.81 -0.77 -10.97
#